data_AF-A0A382EP85-F1
#
_entry.id   AF-A0A382EP85-F1
#
_cell.length_a   1.000
_cell.length_b   1.000
_cell.length_c   1.000
_cell.angle_alpha   90.00
_cell.angle_beta   90.00
_cell.angle_gamma   90.00
#
_symmetry.space_group_name_H-M   'P 1'
#
loop_
_entity.id
_entity.type
_entity.pdbx_description
1 polymer ?
#
loop_
_entity_poly.entity_id
_entity_poly.type
_entity_poly.pdbx_seq_one_letter_code
_entity_poly.pdbx_strand_id
1 'polypeptide(L)'
;MIIEFLHQTDYWFWILLLGSVITMIWYIIYFKPEKELSILPFLRLFFVVILLIGLLQPNITQIIQRERVRELSVFVDNSMSMGYHKENSLNRLNKDLSSFREKLINKDIKHSIYYFDHSIYPAINEIPLTATGSTTNIGEIIKSAKYENPEMSMGYLMITDGQNTLGIDP
;
A
#
# COMPACT_ATOMS: atom_id res chain seq x y z
N MET A 1 7.81 5.17 16.27
CA MET A 1 8.43 6.49 16.03
C MET A 1 9.87 6.36 16.45
N ILE A 2 10.80 6.59 15.53
CA ILE A 2 12.23 6.50 15.81
C ILE A 2 12.78 7.91 15.64
N ILE A 3 13.54 8.38 16.64
CA ILE A 3 14.25 9.65 16.58
C ILE A 3 15.72 9.31 16.37
N GLU A 4 16.24 9.69 15.21
CA GLU A 4 17.65 9.57 14.89
C GLU A 4 18.23 10.96 14.67
N PHE A 5 19.45 11.19 15.12
CA PHE A 5 20.17 12.42 14.82
C PHE A 5 20.98 12.20 13.55
N LEU A 6 20.74 13.02 12.52
CA LEU A 6 21.46 12.93 11.24
C LEU A 6 22.93 13.33 11.35
N HIS A 7 23.27 14.13 12.36
CA HIS A 7 24.62 14.57 12.63
C HIS A 7 25.12 14.05 13.97
N GLN A 8 26.34 13.51 13.99
CA GLN A 8 27.04 13.22 15.24
C GLN A 8 27.53 14.54 15.87
N THR A 9 27.82 14.50 17.17
CA THR A 9 28.35 15.67 17.89
C THR A 9 29.72 16.04 17.31
N ASP A 10 29.75 17.12 16.53
CA ASP A 10 30.93 17.63 15.86
C ASP A 10 31.68 18.64 16.75
N TYR A 11 32.84 19.09 16.28
CA TYR A 11 33.64 20.07 17.02
C TYR A 11 32.89 21.40 17.24
N TRP A 12 32.04 21.82 16.29
CA TRP A 12 31.25 23.04 16.42
C TRP A 12 30.21 22.93 17.53
N PHE A 13 29.55 21.78 17.66
CA PHE A 13 28.62 21.48 18.74
C PHE A 13 29.29 21.67 20.11
N TRP A 14 30.47 21.08 20.30
CA TRP A 14 31.20 21.18 21.57
C TRP A 14 31.68 22.59 21.88
N ILE A 15 32.15 23.34 20.88
CA ILE A 15 32.56 24.74 21.03
C ILE A 15 31.37 25.62 21.44
N LEU A 16 30.21 25.46 20.79
CA LEU A 16 28.99 26.19 21.13
C LEU A 16 28.49 25.85 22.53
N LEU A 17 28.50 24.57 22.91
CA LEU A 17 28.11 24.09 24.23
C LEU A 17 29.00 24.71 25.32
N LEU A 18 30.32 24.58 25.19
CA LEU A 18 31.29 25.11 26.17
C LEU A 18 31.23 26.64 26.25
N GLY A 19 31.18 27.32 25.11
CA GLY A 19 31.03 28.78 25.05
C GLY A 19 29.74 29.25 25.73
N SER A 20 28.64 28.54 25.54
CA SER A 20 27.38 28.85 26.23
C SER A 20 27.49 28.65 27.74
N VAL A 21 28.13 27.58 28.22
CA VAL A 21 28.28 27.33 29.66
C VAL A 21 29.15 28.40 30.31
N ILE A 22 30.28 28.75 29.69
CA ILE A 22 31.18 29.79 30.19
C ILE A 22 30.47 31.14 30.26
N THR A 23 29.76 31.54 29.21
CA THR A 23 29.04 32.82 29.18
C THR A 23 27.90 32.85 30.21
N MET A 24 27.24 31.71 30.46
CA MET A 24 26.20 31.58 31.48
C MET A 24 26.75 31.69 32.90
N ILE A 25 27.89 31.03 33.20
CA ILE A 25 28.58 31.16 34.48
C ILE A 25 29.04 32.61 34.70
N TRP A 26 29.63 33.22 33.67
CA TRP A 26 30.10 34.60 33.73
C TRP A 26 28.95 35.58 33.99
N TYR A 27 27.80 35.35 33.34
CA TYR A 27 26.58 36.12 33.59
C TYR A 27 26.10 35.99 35.04
N ILE A 28 26.05 34.78 35.61
CA ILE A 28 25.59 34.57 37.00
C ILE A 28 26.52 35.24 38.03
N ILE A 29 27.84 35.22 37.79
CA ILE A 29 28.82 35.77 38.73
C ILE A 29 28.82 37.31 38.70
N TYR A 30 28.81 37.91 37.51
CA TYR A 30 29.01 39.35 37.34
C TYR A 30 27.71 40.14 37.24
N PHE A 31 26.64 39.53 36.73
CA PHE A 31 25.33 40.15 36.65
C PHE A 31 24.46 39.59 37.77
N LYS A 32 24.18 40.42 38.80
CA LYS A 32 23.08 40.17 39.73
C LYS A 32 21.80 40.70 39.08
N PRO A 33 20.94 39.86 38.49
CA PRO A 33 19.77 40.35 37.79
C PRO A 33 18.86 41.09 38.78
N GLU A 34 18.44 42.29 38.42
CA GLU A 34 17.32 42.94 39.06
C GLU A 34 16.07 42.06 38.90
N LYS A 35 15.19 42.04 39.91
CA LYS A 35 14.04 41.12 39.97
C LYS A 35 13.15 41.16 38.72
N GLU A 36 13.07 42.31 38.05
CA GLU A 36 12.26 42.51 36.84
C GLU A 36 12.86 41.83 35.59
N LEU A 37 14.17 41.61 35.54
CA LEU A 37 14.89 41.03 34.39
C LEU A 37 15.29 39.57 34.62
N SER A 38 14.76 38.93 35.65
CA SER A 38 15.06 37.54 36.03
C SER A 38 14.70 36.52 34.94
N ILE A 39 13.79 36.85 34.02
CA ILE A 39 13.34 35.95 32.93
C ILE A 39 14.33 35.85 31.75
N LEU A 40 15.14 36.89 31.51
CA LEU A 40 16.09 36.95 30.40
C LEU A 40 17.11 35.79 30.36
N PRO A 41 17.73 35.37 31.47
CA PRO A 41 18.63 34.21 31.45
C PRO A 41 17.93 32.91 31.06
N PHE A 42 16.67 32.71 31.47
CA PHE A 42 15.89 31.54 31.07
C PHE A 42 15.57 31.56 29.58
N LEU A 43 15.16 32.71 29.06
CA LEU A 43 14.90 32.88 27.62
C LEU A 43 16.17 32.63 26.79
N ARG A 44 17.33 33.10 27.27
CA ARG A 44 18.62 32.88 26.61
C ARG A 44 19.00 31.41 26.58
N LEU A 45 18.85 30.70 27.70
CA LEU A 45 19.09 29.26 27.76
C LEU A 45 18.18 28.49 26.80
N PHE A 46 16.91 28.87 26.73
CA PHE A 46 15.95 28.27 25.82
C PHE A 46 16.39 28.38 24.35
N PHE A 47 16.83 29.56 23.91
CA PHE A 47 17.35 29.74 22.55
C PHE A 47 18.61 28.92 22.28
N VAL A 48 19.52 28.81 23.24
CA VAL A 48 20.71 27.97 23.10
C VAL A 48 20.32 26.51 22.95
N VAL A 49 19.39 26.00 23.76
CA VAL A 49 18.92 24.61 23.67
C VAL A 49 18.30 24.34 22.31
N ILE A 50 17.46 25.24 21.79
CA ILE A 50 16.90 25.11 20.44
C ILE A 50 18.01 25.06 19.39
N LEU A 51 19.01 25.94 19.49
CA LEU A 51 20.11 25.99 18.54
C LEU A 51 20.92 24.69 18.55
N LEU A 52 21.21 24.14 19.74
CA LEU A 52 21.92 22.87 19.89
C LEU A 52 21.12 21.72 19.28
N ILE A 53 19.81 21.64 19.53
CA ILE A 53 18.92 20.65 18.92
C ILE A 53 18.90 20.81 17.40
N GLY A 54 18.85 22.04 16.89
CA GLY A 54 18.90 22.33 15.46
C GLY A 54 20.19 21.86 14.79
N LEU A 55 21.33 21.98 15.49
CA LEU A 55 22.64 21.52 15.01
C LEU A 55 22.69 19.99 14.84
N LEU A 56 22.01 19.25 15.72
CA LEU A 56 21.91 17.79 15.70
C LEU A 56 20.99 17.25 14.60
N GLN A 57 20.21 18.12 13.93
CA GLN A 57 19.27 17.77 12.86
C GLN A 57 18.44 16.51 13.17
N PRO A 58 17.46 16.59 14.10
CA PRO A 58 16.65 15.44 14.46
C PRO A 58 15.83 14.99 13.26
N ASN A 59 16.01 13.73 12.86
CA ASN A 59 15.18 13.05 11.89
C ASN A 59 14.11 12.24 12.62
N ILE A 60 12.86 12.64 12.44
CA ILE A 60 11.72 11.93 13.03
C ILE A 60 11.17 11.00 11.95
N THR A 61 11.48 9.71 12.05
CA THR A 61 10.95 8.71 11.13
C THR A 61 9.76 7.98 11.77
N GLN A 62 8.66 7.93 11.03
CA GLN A 62 7.49 7.17 11.40
C GLN A 62 7.27 6.06 10.38
N ILE A 63 7.58 4.82 10.79
CA ILE A 63 7.26 3.63 10.00
C ILE A 63 5.80 3.28 10.32
N ILE A 64 4.92 3.46 9.32
CA ILE A 64 3.52 3.05 9.41
C ILE A 64 3.40 1.72 8.64
N GLN A 65 3.34 0.61 9.36
CA GLN A 65 2.96 -0.67 8.77
C GLN A 65 1.43 -0.71 8.67
N ARG A 66 0.90 -0.62 7.44
CA ARG A 66 -0.50 -0.93 7.15
C ARG A 66 -0.58 -2.33 6.56
N GLU A 67 -1.24 -3.24 7.27
CA GLU A 67 -1.76 -4.45 6.64
C GLU A 67 -2.86 -4.01 5.66
N ARG A 68 -2.64 -4.23 4.36
CA ARG A 68 -3.69 -4.05 3.35
C ARG A 68 -4.15 -5.42 2.89
N VAL A 69 -5.45 -5.67 3.06
CA VAL A 69 -6.11 -6.85 2.49
C VAL A 69 -6.07 -6.71 0.96
N ARG A 70 -5.38 -7.62 0.30
CA ARG A 70 -5.30 -7.70 -1.16
C ARG A 70 -6.44 -8.56 -1.69
N GLU A 71 -7.01 -8.18 -2.82
CA GLU A 71 -8.13 -8.87 -3.45
C GLU A 71 -7.66 -9.67 -4.67
N LEU A 72 -8.11 -10.92 -4.77
CA LEU A 72 -7.88 -11.77 -5.94
C LEU A 72 -9.02 -11.59 -6.94
N SER A 73 -8.70 -11.12 -8.14
CA SER A 73 -9.67 -10.98 -9.23
C SER A 73 -9.62 -12.23 -10.12
N VAL A 74 -10.72 -12.99 -10.15
CA VAL A 74 -10.86 -14.24 -10.90
C VAL A 74 -11.72 -14.00 -12.14
N PHE A 75 -11.20 -14.31 -13.31
CA PHE A 75 -11.87 -14.17 -14.60
C PHE A 75 -12.11 -15.54 -15.20
N VAL A 76 -13.37 -15.87 -15.46
CA VAL A 76 -13.77 -17.14 -16.08
C VAL A 76 -14.34 -16.87 -17.45
N ASP A 77 -13.81 -17.56 -18.45
CA ASP A 77 -14.26 -17.45 -19.82
C ASP A 77 -15.66 -18.06 -19.98
N ASN A 78 -16.60 -17.29 -20.50
CA ASN A 78 -17.98 -17.69 -20.80
C ASN A 78 -18.22 -17.84 -22.32
N SER A 79 -17.16 -17.93 -23.12
CA SER A 79 -17.26 -18.18 -24.56
C SER A 79 -17.85 -19.55 -24.88
N MET A 80 -18.32 -19.71 -26.12
CA MET A 80 -18.93 -20.93 -26.59
C MET A 80 -17.96 -22.11 -26.63
N SER A 81 -16.67 -21.86 -26.87
CA SER A 81 -15.63 -22.89 -26.94
C SER A 81 -15.47 -23.65 -25.61
N MET A 82 -15.69 -22.95 -24.49
CA MET A 82 -15.76 -23.54 -23.14
C MET A 82 -16.89 -24.57 -22.99
N GLY A 83 -17.99 -24.39 -23.72
CA GLY A 83 -19.18 -25.25 -23.68
C GLY A 83 -19.17 -26.40 -24.70
N TYR A 84 -18.36 -26.31 -25.77
CA TYR A 84 -18.36 -27.29 -26.87
C TYR A 84 -17.81 -28.67 -26.49
N HIS A 85 -17.07 -28.79 -25.40
CA HIS A 85 -16.39 -30.04 -25.04
C HIS A 85 -17.29 -30.95 -24.17
N LYS A 86 -18.12 -31.81 -24.77
CA LYS A 86 -18.98 -32.85 -24.14
C LYS A 86 -20.03 -32.33 -23.12
N GLU A 87 -21.27 -32.81 -23.22
CA GLU A 87 -22.45 -32.42 -22.41
C GLU A 87 -22.25 -32.35 -20.88
N ASN A 88 -21.22 -33.00 -20.32
CA ASN A 88 -20.91 -33.02 -18.89
C ASN A 88 -19.78 -32.06 -18.45
N SER A 89 -19.09 -31.37 -19.36
CA SER A 89 -17.95 -30.51 -19.00
C SER A 89 -18.39 -29.22 -18.30
N LEU A 90 -19.41 -28.54 -18.82
CA LEU A 90 -19.90 -27.29 -18.25
C LEU A 90 -20.48 -27.48 -16.84
N ASN A 91 -21.23 -28.57 -16.62
CA ASN A 91 -21.75 -28.92 -15.30
C ASN A 91 -20.65 -29.26 -14.29
N ARG A 92 -19.55 -29.88 -14.74
CA ARG A 92 -18.38 -30.14 -13.90
C ARG A 92 -17.63 -28.85 -13.59
N LEU A 93 -17.40 -28.01 -14.59
CA LEU A 93 -16.76 -26.70 -14.43
C LEU A 93 -17.51 -25.83 -13.43
N ASN A 94 -18.85 -25.77 -13.53
CA ASN A 94 -19.67 -25.05 -12.55
C ASN A 94 -19.50 -25.59 -11.13
N LYS A 95 -19.50 -26.92 -10.93
CA LYS A 95 -19.25 -27.54 -9.62
C LYS A 95 -17.85 -27.23 -9.08
N ASP A 96 -16.85 -27.27 -9.94
CA ASP A 96 -15.46 -27.01 -9.58
C ASP A 96 -15.26 -25.52 -9.24
N LEU A 97 -15.91 -24.60 -9.95
CA LEU A 97 -15.91 -23.17 -9.64
C LEU A 97 -16.60 -22.87 -8.30
N SER A 98 -17.74 -23.52 -8.02
CA SER A 98 -18.38 -23.42 -6.70
C SER A 98 -17.45 -23.93 -5.59
N SER A 99 -16.82 -25.11 -5.78
CA SER A 99 -15.87 -25.65 -4.80
C SER A 99 -14.64 -24.75 -4.63
N PHE A 100 -14.16 -24.13 -5.70
CA PHE A 100 -13.05 -23.19 -5.67
C PHE A 100 -13.41 -21.93 -4.86
N ARG A 101 -14.59 -21.35 -5.10
CA ARG A 101 -15.10 -20.21 -4.34
C ARG A 101 -15.19 -20.51 -2.84
N GLU A 102 -15.77 -21.66 -2.49
CA GLU A 102 -15.86 -22.10 -1.09
C GLU A 102 -14.48 -22.24 -0.43
N LYS A 103 -13.48 -22.75 -1.17
CA LYS A 103 -12.09 -22.82 -0.67
C LYS A 103 -11.48 -21.45 -0.44
N LEU A 104 -11.80 -20.45 -1.26
CA LEU A 104 -11.32 -19.07 -1.06
C LEU A 104 -11.96 -18.43 0.17
N ILE A 105 -13.28 -18.59 0.33
CA ILE A 105 -14.03 -18.12 1.51
C ILE A 105 -13.47 -18.75 2.79
N ASN A 106 -13.29 -20.07 2.81
CA ASN A 106 -12.78 -20.79 3.98
C ASN A 106 -11.33 -20.41 4.36
N LYS A 107 -10.57 -19.82 3.44
CA LYS A 107 -9.21 -19.32 3.67
C LYS A 107 -9.16 -17.82 4.00
N ASP A 108 -10.32 -17.17 4.12
CA ASP A 108 -10.43 -15.71 4.32
C ASP A 108 -9.69 -14.89 3.24
N ILE A 109 -9.71 -15.40 2.00
CA ILE A 109 -9.12 -14.70 0.85
C ILE A 109 -10.18 -13.80 0.25
N LYS A 110 -9.97 -12.48 0.29
CA LYS A 110 -10.83 -11.53 -0.42
C LYS A 110 -10.72 -11.77 -1.92
N HIS A 111 -11.86 -11.99 -2.58
CA HIS A 111 -11.89 -12.32 -4.01
C HIS A 111 -13.15 -11.78 -4.68
N SER A 112 -13.02 -11.48 -5.97
CA SER A 112 -14.12 -11.14 -6.86
C SER A 112 -14.08 -12.05 -8.09
N ILE A 113 -15.22 -12.64 -8.46
CA ILE A 113 -15.35 -13.51 -9.63
C ILE A 113 -16.10 -12.76 -10.73
N TYR A 114 -15.50 -12.73 -11.91
CA TYR A 114 -16.03 -12.14 -13.11
C TYR A 114 -16.12 -13.20 -14.20
N TYR A 115 -17.16 -13.09 -15.02
CA TYR A 115 -17.27 -13.80 -16.28
C TYR A 115 -16.88 -12.87 -17.40
N PHE A 116 -16.28 -13.42 -18.46
CA PHE A 116 -15.94 -12.64 -19.63
C PHE A 116 -16.18 -13.40 -20.91
N ASP A 117 -16.61 -12.67 -21.94
CA ASP A 117 -16.76 -13.15 -23.31
C ASP A 117 -16.28 -12.06 -24.28
N HIS A 118 -17.19 -11.27 -24.85
CA HIS A 118 -16.89 -9.98 -25.47
C HIS A 118 -16.54 -8.91 -24.42
N SER A 119 -17.15 -8.98 -23.24
CA SER A 119 -17.02 -7.98 -22.16
C SER A 119 -16.93 -8.66 -20.79
N ILE A 120 -16.42 -7.93 -19.79
CA ILE A 120 -16.32 -8.41 -18.40
C ILE A 120 -17.58 -8.03 -17.64
N TYR A 121 -18.17 -8.99 -16.93
CA TYR A 121 -19.30 -8.77 -16.02
C TYR A 121 -19.14 -9.57 -14.73
N PRO A 122 -19.63 -9.06 -13.59
CA PRO A 122 -19.55 -9.77 -12.32
C PRO A 122 -20.37 -11.07 -12.37
N ALA A 123 -19.89 -12.12 -11.70
CA ALA A 123 -20.67 -13.33 -11.47
C ALA A 123 -21.73 -13.05 -10.38
N ILE A 124 -22.85 -12.44 -10.79
CA ILE A 124 -23.94 -12.09 -9.88
C ILE A 124 -24.71 -13.37 -9.48
N ASN A 125 -24.87 -13.60 -8.18
CA ASN A 125 -25.81 -14.57 -7.60
C ASN A 125 -25.71 -16.02 -8.13
N GLU A 126 -24.50 -16.59 -8.18
CA GLU A 126 -24.32 -18.03 -8.45
C GLU A 126 -24.88 -18.49 -9.80
N ILE A 127 -25.13 -17.55 -10.73
CA ILE A 127 -25.58 -17.90 -12.06
C ILE A 127 -24.49 -18.79 -12.67
N PRO A 128 -24.82 -20.04 -13.03
CA PRO A 128 -23.85 -20.96 -13.58
C PRO A 128 -23.33 -20.41 -14.90
N LEU A 129 -22.06 -20.68 -15.17
CA LEU A 129 -21.44 -20.43 -16.45
C LEU A 129 -22.31 -21.11 -17.54
N THR A 130 -22.73 -20.33 -18.54
CA THR A 130 -23.61 -20.79 -19.61
C THR A 130 -22.86 -21.17 -20.88
N ALA A 131 -21.61 -20.70 -21.02
CA ALA A 131 -20.79 -20.85 -22.22
C ALA A 131 -21.54 -20.44 -23.50
N THR A 132 -22.25 -19.31 -23.45
CA THR A 132 -23.06 -18.79 -24.57
C THR A 132 -22.39 -17.60 -25.28
N GLY A 133 -21.27 -17.11 -24.75
CA GLY A 133 -20.55 -15.98 -25.31
C GLY A 133 -19.98 -16.29 -26.70
N SER A 134 -20.10 -15.37 -27.64
CA SER A 134 -19.64 -15.59 -29.02
C SER A 134 -18.13 -15.46 -29.20
N THR A 135 -17.43 -14.87 -28.23
CA THR A 135 -16.01 -14.54 -28.34
C THR A 135 -15.29 -14.71 -27.00
N THR A 136 -13.98 -14.92 -27.06
CA THR A 136 -13.05 -14.81 -25.93
C THR A 136 -12.22 -13.54 -26.13
N ASN A 137 -12.42 -12.53 -25.29
CA ASN A 137 -11.73 -11.23 -25.36
C ASN A 137 -10.81 -11.02 -24.15
N ILE A 138 -9.60 -11.58 -24.24
CA ILE A 138 -8.57 -11.42 -23.19
C ILE A 138 -8.10 -9.96 -23.10
N GLY A 139 -8.21 -9.20 -24.20
CA GLY A 139 -7.83 -7.79 -24.25
C GLY A 139 -8.57 -6.91 -23.23
N GLU A 140 -9.84 -7.21 -22.94
CA GLU A 140 -10.60 -6.48 -21.91
C GLU A 140 -10.06 -6.73 -20.50
N ILE A 141 -9.55 -7.93 -20.21
CA ILE A 141 -8.92 -8.25 -18.91
C ILE A 141 -7.65 -7.42 -18.76
N ILE A 142 -6.81 -7.38 -19.80
CA ILE A 142 -5.57 -6.59 -19.79
C ILE A 142 -5.87 -5.09 -19.64
N LYS A 143 -6.92 -4.58 -20.31
CA LYS A 143 -7.36 -3.19 -20.12
C LYS A 143 -7.81 -2.92 -18.69
N SER A 144 -8.55 -3.84 -18.07
CA SER A 144 -8.98 -3.67 -16.67
C SER A 144 -7.78 -3.64 -15.70
N ALA A 145 -6.74 -4.46 -15.96
CA ALA A 145 -5.50 -4.47 -15.19
C ALA A 145 -4.71 -3.16 -15.27
N LYS A 146 -4.79 -2.42 -16.38
CA LYS A 146 -4.09 -1.13 -16.54
C LYS A 146 -4.54 -0.05 -15.55
N TYR A 147 -5.80 -0.13 -15.09
CA TYR A 147 -6.39 0.87 -14.19
C TYR A 147 -6.50 0.39 -12.74
N GLU A 148 -6.02 -0.82 -12.43
CA GLU A 148 -6.09 -1.38 -11.08
C GLU A 148 -4.99 -0.82 -10.17
N ASN A 149 -5.30 -0.65 -8.88
CA ASN A 149 -4.32 -0.23 -7.88
C ASN A 149 -3.45 -1.43 -7.45
N PRO A 150 -2.12 -1.42 -7.70
CA PRO A 150 -1.23 -2.53 -7.35
C PRO A 150 -1.19 -2.84 -5.85
N GLU A 151 -1.50 -1.86 -5.00
CA GLU A 151 -1.52 -2.06 -3.54
C GLU A 151 -2.78 -2.78 -3.03
N MET A 152 -3.83 -2.85 -3.85
CA MET A 152 -5.09 -3.52 -3.51
C MET A 152 -5.25 -4.88 -4.20
N SER A 153 -4.44 -5.17 -5.21
CA SER A 153 -4.52 -6.40 -6.00
C SER A 153 -3.59 -7.49 -5.48
N MET A 154 -4.12 -8.71 -5.34
CA MET A 154 -3.32 -9.93 -5.14
C MET A 154 -2.84 -10.51 -6.48
N GLY A 155 -3.45 -10.05 -7.58
CA GLY A 155 -3.22 -10.54 -8.93
C GLY A 155 -4.51 -11.03 -9.59
N TYR A 156 -4.32 -11.50 -10.81
CA TYR A 156 -5.38 -11.97 -11.70
C TYR A 156 -5.28 -13.48 -11.86
N LEU A 157 -6.39 -14.19 -11.69
CA LEU A 157 -6.52 -15.60 -12.07
C LEU A 157 -7.46 -15.70 -13.27
N MET A 158 -6.98 -16.20 -14.41
CA MET A 158 -7.79 -16.37 -15.61
C MET A 158 -8.00 -17.86 -15.89
N ILE A 159 -9.24 -18.26 -16.14
CA ILE A 159 -9.67 -19.61 -16.51
C ILE A 159 -10.30 -19.54 -17.89
N THR A 160 -9.64 -20.10 -18.90
CA THR A 160 -10.04 -20.10 -20.32
C THR A 160 -9.49 -21.33 -21.02
N ASP A 161 -10.09 -21.72 -22.14
CA ASP A 161 -9.56 -22.74 -23.05
C ASP A 161 -8.50 -22.18 -24.03
N GLY A 162 -8.21 -20.88 -23.96
CA GLY A 162 -6.96 -20.27 -24.41
C GLY A 162 -6.95 -19.74 -25.84
N GLN A 163 -8.08 -19.71 -26.55
CA GLN A 163 -8.16 -19.10 -27.88
C GLN A 163 -8.75 -17.70 -27.78
N ASN A 164 -7.90 -16.66 -27.84
CA ASN A 164 -8.38 -15.29 -27.94
C ASN A 164 -8.99 -15.07 -29.32
N THR A 165 -10.27 -14.69 -29.39
CA THR A 165 -10.96 -14.51 -30.68
C THR A 165 -11.28 -13.05 -30.98
N LEU A 166 -10.94 -12.14 -30.07
CA LEU A 166 -11.20 -10.71 -30.19
C LEU A 166 -10.08 -9.91 -29.50
N GLY A 167 -9.48 -8.93 -30.19
CA GLY A 167 -8.41 -8.10 -29.62
C GLY A 167 -7.31 -7.71 -30.62
N ILE A 168 -6.20 -7.19 -30.10
CA ILE A 168 -5.01 -6.81 -30.88
C ILE A 168 -4.12 -8.07 -30.96
N ASP A 169 -3.93 -8.60 -32.17
CA ASP A 169 -3.45 -9.97 -32.49
C ASP A 169 -4.32 -11.11 -31.93
N PRO A 170 -5.49 -11.38 -32.56
CA PRO A 170 -6.27 -12.60 -32.34
C PRO A 170 -5.61 -13.83 -32.99
#